data_AF-A0A2J6MPK6-F1
#
_entry.id   AF-A0A2J6MPK6-F1
#
_cell.length_a   1.000
_cell.length_b   1.000
_cell.length_c   1.000
_cell.angle_alpha   90.00
_cell.angle_beta   90.00
_cell.angle_gamma   90.00
#
_symmetry.space_group_name_H-M   'P 1'
#
loop_
_entity.id
_entity.type
_entity.pdbx_description
1 polymer ?
#
loop_
_entity_poly.entity_id
_entity_poly.type
_entity_poly.pdbx_seq_one_letter_code
_entity_poly.pdbx_strand_id
1 'polypeptide(L)' 'MNDVIEVVEYKSWICLICGWIYNEEEGLPEDGIPAGTRFADIPDA' A
#
# COMPACT_ATOMS: atom_id res chain seq x y z
N MET A 1 23.19 21.74 4.08
CA MET A 1 22.34 20.93 3.19
C MET A 1 21.30 20.29 4.07
N ASN A 2 20.13 20.92 4.15
CA ASN A 2 18.98 20.37 4.87
C ASN A 2 18.27 19.48 3.87
N ASP A 3 18.70 18.23 3.82
CA ASP A 3 18.02 17.16 3.10
C ASP A 3 16.67 16.93 3.79
N VAL A 4 15.59 17.35 3.13
CA VAL A 4 14.23 17.09 3.58
C VAL A 4 13.91 15.64 3.22
N ILE A 5 14.08 14.73 4.18
CA ILE A 5 13.57 13.37 4.04
C ILE A 5 12.04 13.42 4.03
N GLU A 6 11.41 13.29 2.86
CA GLU A 6 9.96 13.10 2.78
C GLU A 6 9.61 11.72 3.35
N VAL A 7 9.04 11.70 4.56
CA VAL A 7 8.52 10.48 5.18
C VAL A 7 7.14 10.23 4.60
N VAL A 8 7.04 9.25 3.69
CA VAL A 8 5.76 8.82 3.13
C VAL A 8 5.14 7.81 4.09
N GLU A 9 4.07 8.20 4.78
CA GLU A 9 3.32 7.26 5.64
C GLU A 9 2.44 6.35 4.79
N TYR A 10 2.74 5.05 4.80
CA TYR A 10 1.93 3.99 4.18
C TYR A 10 1.05 3.28 5.22
N LYS A 11 -0.12 2.80 4.77
CA LYS A 11 -1.04 2.03 5.61
C LYS A 11 -1.00 0.55 5.26
N SER A 12 -1.40 -0.28 6.22
CA SER A 12 -1.65 -1.69 6.01
C SER A 12 -3.12 -2.00 6.29
N TRP A 13 -3.74 -2.77 5.40
CA TRP A 13 -5.15 -3.10 5.44
C TRP A 13 -5.31 -4.59 5.64
N ILE A 14 -6.14 -5.02 6.59
CA ILE A 14 -6.43 -6.42 6.83
C ILE A 14 -7.81 -6.77 6.29
N CYS A 15 -7.89 -7.80 5.45
CA CYS A 15 -9.15 -8.39 5.07
C CYS A 15 -9.77 -9.08 6.29
N LEU A 16 -10.91 -8.57 6.76
CA LEU A 16 -11.59 -9.11 7.94
C LEU A 16 -12.22 -10.48 7.72
N ILE A 17 -12.29 -10.95 6.47
CA ILE A 17 -12.90 -12.22 6.09
C ILE A 17 -11.85 -13.35 6.13
N CYS A 18 -10.66 -13.12 5.58
CA CYS A 18 -9.62 -14.15 5.44
C CYS A 18 -8.31 -13.84 6.20
N GLY A 19 -8.16 -12.63 6.74
CA GLY A 19 -6.95 -12.22 7.47
C GLY A 19 -5.76 -11.83 6.60
N TRP A 20 -5.91 -11.78 5.28
CA TRP A 20 -4.85 -11.32 4.37
C TRP A 20 -4.55 -9.83 4.59
N ILE A 21 -3.29 -9.43 4.41
CA ILE A 21 -2.80 -8.07 4.67
C ILE A 21 -2.30 -7.45 3.37
N TYR A 22 -2.85 -6.32 2.99
CA TYR A 22 -2.32 -5.44 1.94
C TYR A 22 -1.43 -4.37 2.57
N ASN A 23 -0.17 -4.28 2.13
CA ASN A 23 0.72 -3.19 2.51
C ASN A 23 0.85 -2.22 1.32
N GLU A 24 0.46 -0.96 1.51
CA GLU A 24 0.54 0.05 0.45
C GLU A 24 1.98 0.30 0.00
N GLU A 25 2.97 0.16 0.89
CA GLU A 25 4.38 0.32 0.54
C GLU A 25 4.83 -0.77 -0.44
N GLU A 26 4.39 -2.01 -0.23
CA GLU A 26 4.78 -3.17 -1.05
C GLU A 26 3.90 -3.33 -2.29
N GLY A 27 2.64 -2.88 -2.23
CA GLY A 27 1.64 -3.13 -3.26
C GLY A 27 1.30 -4.62 -3.37
N LEU A 28 0.89 -5.05 -4.56
CA LEU A 28 0.71 -6.46 -4.94
C LEU A 28 1.16 -6.69 -6.39
N PRO A 29 2.48 -6.73 -6.65
CA PRO A 29 3.01 -6.78 -8.03
C PRO A 29 2.60 -8.03 -8.81
N GLU A 30 2.34 -9.15 -8.12
CA GLU A 30 1.87 -10.40 -8.72
C GLU A 30 0.49 -10.26 -9.37
N ASP A 31 -0.35 -9.36 -8.86
CA ASP A 31 -1.70 -9.09 -9.36
C ASP A 31 -1.78 -7.77 -10.14
N GLY A 32 -0.61 -7.16 -10.43
CA GLY A 32 -0.52 -5.92 -11.21
C GLY A 32 -0.73 -4.63 -10.42
N ILE A 33 -0.70 -4.68 -9.08
CA ILE A 33 -0.79 -3.50 -8.21
C ILE A 33 0.63 -3.07 -7.81
N PRO A 34 1.15 -1.93 -8.31
CA PRO A 34 2.51 -1.51 -8.01
C PRO A 34 2.72 -1.16 -6.53
N ALA A 35 3.98 -1.26 -6.07
CA ALA A 35 4.41 -0.71 -4.79
C ALA A 35 4.06 0.79 -4.66
N GLY A 36 3.64 1.22 -3.48
CA GLY A 36 3.19 2.58 -3.19
C GLY A 36 1.72 2.86 -3.55
N THR A 37 0.98 1.90 -4.11
CA THR A 37 -0.44 2.08 -4.47
C THR A 37 -1.29 2.15 -3.21
N ARG A 38 -2.06 3.23 -3.03
CA ARG A 38 -2.97 3.33 -1.88
C ARG A 38 -4.13 2.37 -2.07
N PHE A 39 -4.64 1.83 -0.98
CA PHE A 39 -5.81 0.94 -1.05
C PHE A 39 -7.02 1.64 -1.68
N ALA A 40 -7.16 2.95 -1.44
CA ALA A 40 -8.21 3.79 -2.02
C ALA A 40 -8.12 3.95 -3.56
N ASP A 41 -6.97 3.63 -4.16
CA ASP A 41 -6.75 3.73 -5.61
C ASP A 41 -7.06 2.41 -6.34
N ILE A 42 -7.38 1.33 -5.62
CA ILE A 42 -7.71 0.03 -6.20
C ILE A 42 -9.21 0.03 -6.58
N PRO A 43 -9.58 -0.14 -7.86
CA PRO A 43 -10.92 0.12 -8.37
C PRO A 43 -12.04 -0.86 -7.97
N ASP A 44 -11.76 -1.88 -7.14
CA ASP A 44 -12.74 -2.90 -6.67
C ASP A 44 -12.51 -3.28 -5.19
N ALA A 45 -11.79 -2.43 -4.44
CA ALA A 45 -11.39 -2.67 -3.06
C ALA A 45 -12.53 -2.61 -2.02
#